data_AF-A0A7W8IIW3-F1
#
_entry.id   AF-A0A7W8IIW3-F1
#
_cell.length_a   1.000
_cell.length_b   1.000
_cell.length_c   1.000
_cell.angle_alpha   90.00
_cell.angle_beta   90.00
_cell.angle_gamma   90.00
#
_symmetry.space_group_name_H-M   'P 1'
#
loop_
_entity.id
_entity.type
_entity.pdbx_description
1 polymer ?
#
loop_
_entity_poly.entity_id
_entity_poly.type
_entity_poly.pdbx_seq_one_letter_code
_entity_poly.pdbx_strand_id
1 'polypeptide(L)'
;MDTKSSKGKEVKIPSPDHPITISQAAGKVRVTVAGQTVAESTRALRLEEKGYPPVYYVPRSDADMSLLVRTTHYTYCPYKGDCTYYSIPIGGTKSEYAVWTYEKPYEAVVSIKDHLAFYPTRVDAIEVISQTRPIDLCRSSCDVEPALFIPYRMGDLDLPNRIVMAPLTRMRAQSHDHVPTALQAEYYAQPASAGLIIVEATAISPEGFG
;
A
#
# COMPACT_ATOMS: atom_id res chain seq x y z
N MET A 1 -7.32 17.54 59.87
CA MET A 1 -7.67 16.12 59.67
C MET A 1 -9.03 16.09 58.98
N ASP A 2 -9.24 15.71 57.72
CA ASP A 2 -8.34 15.19 56.70
C ASP A 2 -8.92 15.47 55.29
N THR A 3 -7.99 15.85 54.42
CA THR A 3 -7.88 15.73 52.95
C THR A 3 -9.13 15.66 52.04
N LYS A 4 -9.19 16.66 51.16
CA LYS A 4 -9.99 16.72 49.93
C LYS A 4 -9.70 15.54 48.99
N SER A 5 -10.77 14.94 48.48
CA SER A 5 -10.76 13.92 47.41
C SER A 5 -10.28 14.51 46.08
N SER A 6 -9.13 14.04 45.59
CA SER A 6 -8.66 14.20 44.22
C SER A 6 -8.78 12.83 43.54
N LYS A 7 -9.85 12.61 42.74
CA LYS A 7 -9.99 11.39 41.95
C LYS A 7 -8.97 11.42 40.80
N GLY A 8 -7.89 10.66 40.92
CA GLY A 8 -6.92 10.44 39.84
C GLY A 8 -7.57 9.74 38.64
N LYS A 9 -7.12 10.06 37.42
CA LYS A 9 -7.58 9.42 36.18
C LYS A 9 -7.23 7.93 36.19
N GLU A 10 -8.18 7.05 35.86
CA GLU A 10 -7.97 5.59 35.83
C GLU A 10 -7.03 5.21 34.68
N VAL A 11 -5.93 4.53 35.00
CA VAL A 11 -4.94 4.04 34.03
C VAL A 11 -5.09 2.52 33.88
N LYS A 12 -5.22 2.05 32.64
CA LYS A 12 -5.34 0.62 32.30
C LYS A 12 -4.14 0.17 31.48
N ILE A 13 -3.63 -1.01 31.80
CA ILE A 13 -2.55 -1.66 31.04
C ILE A 13 -3.20 -2.60 30.02
N PRO A 14 -2.76 -2.59 28.74
CA PRO A 14 -3.24 -3.56 27.76
C PRO A 14 -3.04 -4.99 28.26
N SER A 15 -4.08 -5.82 28.15
CA SER A 15 -4.09 -7.21 28.62
C SER A 15 -4.69 -8.11 27.53
N PRO A 16 -4.64 -9.45 27.66
CA PRO A 16 -5.29 -10.35 26.71
C PRO A 16 -6.79 -10.09 26.50
N ASP A 17 -7.47 -9.51 27.50
CA ASP A 17 -8.89 -9.14 27.40
C ASP A 17 -9.13 -7.88 26.55
N HIS A 18 -8.12 -7.01 26.45
CA HIS A 18 -8.11 -5.79 25.64
C HIS A 18 -6.73 -5.56 25.00
N PRO A 19 -6.36 -6.37 23.98
CA PRO A 19 -5.05 -6.28 23.37
C PRO A 19 -4.92 -4.99 22.56
N ILE A 20 -3.78 -4.34 22.71
CA ILE A 20 -3.33 -3.26 21.83
C ILE A 20 -2.02 -3.73 21.19
N THR A 21 -2.04 -3.89 19.87
CA THR A 21 -0.88 -4.33 19.11
C THR A 21 -0.40 -3.21 18.21
N ILE A 22 0.90 -2.95 18.22
CA ILE A 22 1.53 -1.92 17.40
C ILE A 22 2.55 -2.63 16.51
N SER A 23 2.42 -2.44 15.21
CA SER A 23 3.29 -3.02 14.18
C SER A 23 3.66 -1.95 13.16
N GLN A 24 4.69 -2.17 12.36
CA GLN A 24 4.98 -1.29 11.23
C GLN A 24 3.90 -1.46 10.14
N ALA A 25 3.47 -0.36 9.52
CA ALA A 25 2.56 -0.43 8.38
C ALA A 25 3.22 -1.21 7.23
N ALA A 26 2.45 -2.05 6.53
CA ALA A 26 2.94 -2.89 5.43
C ALA A 26 3.32 -2.11 4.16
N GLY A 27 3.13 -0.79 4.14
CA GLY A 27 3.37 0.06 3.00
C GLY A 27 3.51 1.53 3.40
N LYS A 28 3.69 2.39 2.40
CA LYS A 28 3.74 3.83 2.60
C LYS A 28 2.34 4.34 2.88
N VAL A 29 2.14 4.96 4.05
CA VAL A 29 0.87 5.58 4.40
C VAL A 29 0.86 7.00 3.84
N ARG A 30 -0.18 7.34 3.07
CA ARG A 30 -0.43 8.68 2.53
C ARG A 30 -1.79 9.17 3.01
N VAL A 31 -1.83 10.40 3.49
CA VAL A 31 -3.07 11.09 3.90
C VAL A 31 -3.27 12.31 3.02
N THR A 32 -4.47 12.45 2.45
CA THR A 32 -4.82 13.57 1.57
C THR A 32 -6.06 14.32 2.08
N VAL A 33 -6.03 15.64 1.90
CA VAL A 33 -7.13 16.57 2.21
C VAL A 33 -7.14 17.68 1.16
N ALA A 34 -8.31 17.96 0.59
CA ALA A 34 -8.51 18.95 -0.47
C ALA A 34 -7.54 18.79 -1.67
N GLY A 35 -7.20 17.55 -2.01
CA GLY A 35 -6.24 17.23 -3.08
C GLY A 35 -4.75 17.41 -2.71
N GLN A 36 -4.44 17.85 -1.49
CA GLN A 36 -3.06 18.00 -1.00
C GLN A 36 -2.67 16.86 -0.06
N THR A 37 -1.43 16.38 -0.18
CA THR A 37 -0.85 15.42 0.76
C THR A 37 -0.49 16.13 2.06
N VAL A 38 -1.19 15.80 3.14
CA VAL A 38 -0.93 16.38 4.48
C VAL A 38 0.08 15.57 5.28
N ALA A 39 0.20 14.28 4.99
CA ALA A 39 1.21 13.41 5.59
C ALA A 39 1.53 12.22 4.68
N GLU A 40 2.81 11.84 4.60
CA GLU A 40 3.24 10.68 3.85
C GLU A 40 4.45 10.02 4.53
N SER A 41 4.37 8.74 4.89
CA SER A 41 5.46 8.05 5.59
C SER A 41 5.56 6.56 5.28
N THR A 42 6.79 6.07 5.16
CA THR A 42 7.14 4.63 5.13
C THR A 42 7.41 4.06 6.53
N ARG A 43 7.42 4.92 7.55
CA ARG A 43 7.70 4.59 8.95
C ARG A 43 6.44 4.65 9.81
N ALA A 44 5.26 4.73 9.18
CA ALA A 44 4.00 4.74 9.89
C ALA A 44 3.80 3.43 10.67
N LEU A 45 3.21 3.55 11.85
CA LEU A 45 2.84 2.43 12.70
C LEU A 45 1.35 2.13 12.52
N ARG A 46 1.01 0.84 12.46
CA ARG A 46 -0.36 0.33 12.49
C ARG A 46 -0.68 -0.11 13.91
N LEU A 47 -1.66 0.55 14.52
CA LEU A 47 -2.18 0.21 15.83
C LEU A 47 -3.52 -0.51 15.67
N GLU A 48 -3.62 -1.68 16.29
CA GLU A 48 -4.85 -2.45 16.41
C GLU A 48 -5.29 -2.52 17.86
N GLU A 49 -6.57 -2.26 18.09
CA GLU A 49 -7.20 -2.30 19.40
C GLU A 49 -8.52 -3.06 19.28
N LYS A 50 -8.80 -3.91 20.27
CA LYS A 50 -10.01 -4.74 20.27
C LYS A 50 -11.27 -3.89 20.08
N GLY A 51 -12.06 -4.26 19.07
CA GLY A 51 -13.34 -3.63 18.76
C GLY A 51 -13.26 -2.36 17.90
N TYR A 52 -12.07 -1.96 17.44
CA TYR A 52 -11.87 -0.81 16.59
C TYR A 52 -11.14 -1.16 15.29
N PRO A 53 -11.43 -0.45 14.18
CA PRO A 53 -10.61 -0.56 12.97
C PRO A 53 -9.15 -0.18 13.22
N PRO A 54 -8.19 -0.73 12.44
CA PRO A 54 -6.79 -0.35 12.55
C PRO A 54 -6.58 1.14 12.28
N VAL A 55 -5.70 1.75 13.08
CA VAL A 55 -5.34 3.17 12.97
C VAL A 55 -3.88 3.28 12.56
N TYR A 56 -3.59 4.19 11.62
CA TYR A 56 -2.22 4.51 11.21
C TYR A 56 -1.71 5.74 11.95
N TYR A 57 -0.61 5.56 12.66
CA TYR A 57 0.16 6.59 13.33
C TYR A 57 1.35 6.96 12.45
N VAL A 58 1.34 8.18 11.92
CA VAL A 58 2.38 8.73 11.05
C VAL A 58 3.33 9.58 11.89
N PRO A 59 4.67 9.41 11.80
CA PRO A 59 5.61 10.27 12.53
C PRO A 59 5.35 11.75 12.25
N ARG A 60 5.39 12.59 13.28
CA ARG A 60 5.16 14.05 13.13
C ARG A 60 6.15 14.70 12.15
N SER A 61 7.36 14.16 12.02
CA SER A 61 8.36 14.62 11.05
C SER A 61 7.98 14.39 9.58
N ASP A 62 7.06 13.47 9.32
CA ASP A 62 6.64 13.05 7.97
C ASP A 62 5.27 13.63 7.60
N ALA A 63 4.75 14.54 8.44
CA ALA A 63 3.55 15.32 8.21
C ALA A 63 3.91 16.78 7.96
N ASP A 64 3.16 17.43 7.07
CA ASP A 64 3.31 18.87 6.86
C ASP A 64 2.59 19.63 7.98
N MET A 65 3.34 19.89 9.05
CA MET A 65 2.84 20.61 10.22
C MET A 65 2.40 22.04 9.92
N SER A 66 2.82 22.64 8.80
CA SER A 66 2.39 23.99 8.40
C SER A 66 0.91 24.04 8.00
N LEU A 67 0.35 22.90 7.61
CA LEU A 67 -1.07 22.74 7.26
C LEU A 67 -1.95 22.43 8.47
N LEU A 68 -1.35 22.21 9.65
CA LEU A 68 -2.04 21.79 10.86
C LEU A 68 -2.10 22.92 11.87
N VAL A 69 -3.28 23.14 12.45
CA VAL A 69 -3.48 24.12 13.51
C VAL A 69 -3.81 23.41 14.81
N ARG A 70 -3.01 23.65 15.84
CA ARG A 70 -3.23 23.06 17.17
C ARG A 70 -4.52 23.59 17.77
N THR A 71 -5.32 22.69 18.34
CA THR A 71 -6.58 23.04 19.00
C THR A 71 -6.43 23.01 20.52
N THR A 72 -7.41 23.60 21.21
CA THR A 72 -7.56 23.52 22.67
C THR A 72 -8.32 22.27 23.11
N HIS A 73 -8.87 21.49 22.16
CA HIS A 73 -9.61 20.28 22.46
C HIS A 73 -8.66 19.16 22.90
N TYR A 74 -9.06 18.45 23.96
CA TYR A 74 -8.34 17.29 24.47
C TYR A 74 -9.31 16.22 24.96
N THR A 75 -8.89 14.97 24.89
CA THR A 75 -9.63 13.83 25.43
C THR A 75 -8.69 12.93 26.24
N TYR A 76 -9.26 12.01 27.01
CA TYR A 76 -8.50 11.08 27.83
C TYR A 76 -8.81 9.64 27.44
N CYS A 77 -7.76 8.84 27.24
CA CYS A 77 -7.87 7.40 27.05
C CYS A 77 -7.22 6.65 28.22
N PRO A 78 -7.93 5.74 28.91
CA PRO A 78 -7.37 4.95 30.01
C PRO A 78 -6.13 4.13 29.62
N TYR A 79 -5.99 3.73 28.36
CA TYR A 79 -4.87 2.90 27.87
C TYR A 79 -3.73 3.70 27.25
N LYS A 80 -3.99 4.93 26.78
CA LYS A 80 -3.04 5.69 25.93
C LYS A 80 -2.66 7.04 26.52
N GLY A 81 -3.39 7.56 27.50
CA GLY A 81 -3.12 8.83 28.16
C GLY A 81 -3.90 10.01 27.57
N ASP A 82 -3.35 11.21 27.71
CA ASP A 82 -3.96 12.45 27.24
C ASP A 82 -3.78 12.60 25.72
N CYS A 83 -4.89 12.84 25.04
CA CYS A 83 -4.98 12.99 23.59
C CYS A 83 -5.24 14.46 23.24
N THR A 84 -4.46 15.00 22.31
CA THR A 84 -4.60 16.39 21.83
C THR A 84 -4.87 16.39 20.33
N TYR A 85 -5.53 17.44 19.84
CA TYR A 85 -6.05 17.47 18.47
C TYR A 85 -5.51 18.65 17.65
N TYR A 86 -5.38 18.44 16.35
CA TYR A 86 -5.16 19.46 15.34
C TYR A 86 -6.30 19.48 14.32
N SER A 87 -6.59 20.65 13.78
CA SER A 87 -7.48 20.85 12.64
C SER A 87 -6.64 21.08 11.38
N ILE A 88 -7.22 20.80 10.21
CA ILE A 88 -6.60 21.02 8.91
C ILE A 88 -7.41 22.09 8.15
N PRO A 89 -7.05 23.38 8.22
CA PRO A 89 -7.89 24.46 7.70
C PRO A 89 -8.25 24.35 6.21
N ILE A 90 -7.35 23.80 5.39
CA ILE A 90 -7.58 23.60 3.94
C ILE A 90 -8.76 22.66 3.65
N GLY A 91 -9.09 21.76 4.58
CA GLY A 91 -10.24 20.86 4.50
C GLY A 91 -11.56 21.46 5.00
N GLY A 92 -11.56 22.73 5.43
CA GLY A 92 -12.73 23.40 5.98
C GLY A 92 -13.31 22.71 7.21
N THR A 93 -14.62 22.86 7.43
CA THR A 93 -15.33 22.33 8.61
C THR A 93 -15.25 20.81 8.73
N LYS A 94 -15.12 20.09 7.61
CA LYS A 94 -14.95 18.62 7.59
C LYS A 94 -13.70 18.20 8.37
N SER A 95 -12.64 19.00 8.31
CA SER A 95 -11.33 18.66 8.87
C SER A 95 -11.03 19.34 10.22
N GLU A 96 -12.07 19.75 10.95
CA GLU A 96 -11.93 20.16 12.35
C GLU A 96 -11.61 18.97 13.24
N TYR A 97 -10.61 19.14 14.13
CA TYR A 97 -10.09 18.08 15.01
C TYR A 97 -9.81 16.76 14.27
N ALA A 98 -9.41 16.85 13.00
CA ALA A 98 -9.21 15.69 12.13
C ALA A 98 -7.99 14.85 12.51
N VAL A 99 -7.03 15.45 13.21
CA VAL A 99 -5.77 14.82 13.60
C VAL A 99 -5.70 14.75 15.11
N TRP A 100 -5.24 13.62 15.65
CA TRP A 100 -4.96 13.48 17.07
C TRP A 100 -3.56 12.93 17.35
N THR A 101 -3.03 13.22 18.53
CA THR A 101 -1.70 12.80 18.95
C THR A 101 -1.65 12.59 20.47
N TYR A 102 -0.85 11.61 20.87
CA TYR A 102 -0.49 11.36 22.26
C TYR A 102 0.95 11.84 22.47
N GLU A 103 1.13 12.99 23.13
CA GLU A 103 2.46 13.58 23.35
C GLU A 103 3.19 12.93 24.53
N LYS A 104 2.42 12.40 25.49
CA LYS A 104 2.90 11.66 26.66
C LYS A 104 2.14 10.35 26.82
N PRO A 105 2.28 9.41 25.86
CA PRO A 105 1.62 8.11 25.95
C PRO A 105 2.15 7.31 27.15
N TYR A 106 1.35 6.39 27.65
CA TYR A 106 1.80 5.42 28.66
C TYR A 106 2.86 4.47 28.10
N GLU A 107 3.67 3.90 29.00
CA GLU A 107 4.82 3.05 28.66
C GLU A 107 4.47 1.92 27.70
N ALA A 108 3.31 1.27 27.90
CA ALA A 108 2.84 0.16 27.07
C ALA A 108 2.62 0.53 25.59
N VAL A 109 2.41 1.81 25.28
CA VAL A 109 2.17 2.32 23.92
C VAL A 109 3.14 3.45 23.57
N VAL A 110 4.30 3.52 24.22
CA VAL A 110 5.27 4.61 24.06
C VAL A 110 5.75 4.79 22.61
N SER A 111 5.67 3.74 21.79
CA SER A 111 6.05 3.76 20.38
C SER A 111 5.24 4.74 19.52
N ILE A 112 4.01 5.10 19.91
CA ILE A 112 3.20 6.10 19.19
C ILE A 112 3.52 7.55 19.60
N LYS A 113 4.47 7.75 20.52
CA LYS A 113 4.91 9.09 20.91
C LYS A 113 5.39 9.85 19.67
N ASP A 114 5.05 11.13 19.58
CA ASP A 114 5.41 12.00 18.46
C ASP A 114 4.86 11.54 17.10
N HIS A 115 3.79 10.72 17.11
CA HIS A 115 3.04 10.35 15.92
C HIS A 115 1.66 11.04 15.88
N LEU A 116 1.14 11.21 14.68
CA LEU A 116 -0.17 11.76 14.36
C LEU A 116 -1.05 10.67 13.77
N ALA A 117 -2.30 10.61 14.19
CA ALA A 117 -3.32 9.77 13.58
C ALA A 117 -4.47 10.63 13.06
N PHE A 118 -5.16 10.14 12.03
CA PHE A 118 -6.14 10.90 11.26
C PHE A 118 -7.50 10.21 11.28
N TYR A 119 -8.58 10.97 11.39
CA TYR A 119 -9.93 10.41 11.37
C TYR A 119 -10.31 10.11 9.92
N PRO A 120 -10.61 8.85 9.55
CA PRO A 120 -10.98 8.50 8.18
C PRO A 120 -12.17 9.29 7.65
N THR A 121 -13.08 9.69 8.54
CA THR A 121 -14.29 10.47 8.20
C THR A 121 -14.03 11.98 8.04
N ARG A 122 -12.84 12.47 8.43
CA ARG A 122 -12.49 13.91 8.43
C ARG A 122 -11.35 14.29 7.50
N VAL A 123 -10.81 13.30 6.78
CA VAL A 123 -9.86 13.47 5.67
C VAL A 123 -10.48 12.92 4.39
N ASP A 124 -9.81 13.09 3.25
CA ASP A 124 -10.34 12.58 1.98
C ASP A 124 -9.92 11.13 1.75
N ALA A 125 -8.65 10.80 2.03
CA ALA A 125 -8.17 9.43 1.98
C ALA A 125 -7.04 9.16 2.96
N ILE A 126 -6.96 7.92 3.44
CA ILE A 126 -5.82 7.33 4.14
C ILE A 126 -5.46 6.06 3.37
N GLU A 127 -4.44 6.14 2.53
CA GLU A 127 -4.04 5.06 1.65
C GLU A 127 -2.80 4.36 2.21
N VAL A 128 -2.83 3.03 2.26
CA VAL A 128 -1.63 2.22 2.46
C VAL A 128 -1.16 1.74 1.11
N ILE A 129 -0.20 2.46 0.56
CA ILE A 129 0.41 2.13 -0.71
C ILE A 129 1.44 1.03 -0.40
N SER A 130 1.01 -0.23 -0.56
CA SER A 130 1.96 -1.34 -0.56
C SER A 130 2.99 -1.03 -1.63
N GLN A 131 4.26 -1.10 -1.25
CA GLN A 131 5.29 -1.26 -2.27
C GLN A 131 5.04 -2.66 -2.83
N THR A 132 4.23 -2.77 -3.89
CA THR A 132 4.42 -3.88 -4.83
C THR A 132 5.90 -3.79 -5.15
N ARG A 133 6.73 -4.68 -4.59
CA ARG A 133 8.13 -4.75 -5.00
C ARG A 133 8.04 -4.90 -6.51
N PRO A 134 8.48 -3.91 -7.30
CA PRO A 134 8.73 -4.22 -8.69
C PRO A 134 9.74 -5.36 -8.63
N ILE A 135 9.43 -6.43 -9.35
CA ILE A 135 10.43 -7.44 -9.71
C ILE A 135 11.67 -6.64 -10.13
N ASP A 136 12.76 -6.83 -9.40
CA ASP A 136 13.94 -5.97 -9.32
C ASP A 136 14.24 -5.15 -10.59
N LEU A 137 13.82 -3.88 -10.58
CA LEU A 137 14.12 -2.88 -11.60
C LEU A 137 14.86 -1.76 -10.88
N CYS A 138 16.15 -2.00 -10.66
CA CYS A 138 17.10 -1.08 -10.08
C CYS A 138 16.97 0.31 -10.75
N ARG A 139 16.38 1.28 -10.04
CA ARG A 139 16.40 2.69 -10.42
C ARG A 139 17.75 3.27 -10.00
N SER A 140 18.73 3.20 -10.88
CA SER A 140 19.78 4.21 -10.96
C SER A 140 19.64 4.91 -12.30
N SER A 141 19.49 6.23 -12.23
CA SER A 141 19.64 7.13 -13.35
C SER A 141 21.01 6.92 -14.01
N CYS A 142 21.02 6.39 -15.23
CA CYS A 142 22.08 6.43 -16.25
C CYS A 142 21.60 5.54 -17.40
N ASP A 143 21.01 6.07 -18.47
CA ASP A 143 20.77 5.39 -19.77
C ASP A 143 20.74 3.84 -19.76
N VAL A 144 19.90 3.22 -18.92
CA VAL A 144 19.75 1.76 -18.89
C VAL A 144 18.57 1.44 -19.78
N GLU A 145 18.76 0.65 -20.83
CA GLU A 145 17.64 0.14 -21.62
C GLU A 145 16.60 -0.46 -20.66
N PRO A 146 15.29 -0.18 -20.85
CA PRO A 146 14.26 -0.71 -19.97
C PRO A 146 14.42 -2.23 -19.84
N ALA A 147 14.29 -2.79 -18.63
CA ALA A 147 14.59 -4.22 -18.39
C ALA A 147 13.84 -5.18 -19.33
N LEU A 148 12.72 -4.73 -19.89
CA LEU A 148 11.96 -5.44 -20.91
C LEU A 148 12.75 -5.71 -22.21
N PHE A 149 13.65 -4.81 -22.61
CA PHE A 149 14.44 -4.90 -23.85
C PHE A 149 15.82 -5.52 -23.65
N ILE A 150 16.24 -5.71 -22.40
CA ILE A 150 17.53 -6.34 -22.08
C ILE A 150 17.49 -7.83 -22.48
N PRO A 151 18.50 -8.35 -23.21
CA PRO A 151 18.61 -9.76 -23.53
C PRO A 151 18.49 -10.68 -22.31
N TYR A 152 17.98 -11.88 -22.52
CA TYR A 152 17.74 -12.85 -21.45
C TYR A 152 18.02 -14.27 -21.91
N ARG A 153 18.77 -15.02 -21.10
CA ARG A 153 19.00 -16.45 -21.33
C ARG A 153 17.91 -17.26 -20.66
N MET A 154 17.14 -18.00 -21.45
CA MET A 154 16.10 -18.92 -20.99
C MET A 154 16.51 -20.37 -21.34
N GLY A 155 17.10 -21.07 -20.36
CA GLY A 155 17.67 -22.40 -20.60
C GLY A 155 18.79 -22.33 -21.66
N ASP A 156 18.57 -23.01 -22.78
CA ASP A 156 19.50 -23.05 -23.92
C ASP A 156 19.25 -21.95 -24.96
N LEU A 157 18.26 -21.08 -24.75
CA LEU A 157 17.91 -20.01 -25.67
C LEU A 157 18.44 -18.66 -25.19
N ASP A 158 19.13 -17.94 -26.07
CA ASP A 158 19.49 -16.54 -25.86
C ASP A 158 18.45 -15.64 -26.53
N LEU A 159 17.61 -14.98 -25.73
CA LEU A 159 16.53 -14.14 -26.22
C LEU A 159 16.99 -12.67 -26.34
N PRO A 160 16.66 -11.96 -27.43
CA PRO A 160 17.07 -10.56 -27.63
C PRO A 160 16.39 -9.59 -26.67
N ASN A 161 15.25 -9.98 -26.08
CA ASN A 161 14.49 -9.18 -25.11
C ASN A 161 13.58 -10.10 -24.28
N ARG A 162 12.85 -9.52 -23.32
CA ARG A 162 11.95 -10.22 -22.38
C ARG A 162 10.48 -10.12 -22.77
N ILE A 163 10.19 -9.78 -24.02
CA ILE A 163 8.83 -9.70 -24.54
C ILE A 163 8.45 -11.08 -25.07
N VAL A 164 7.41 -11.68 -24.49
CA VAL A 164 6.90 -12.99 -24.89
C VAL A 164 5.50 -12.83 -25.46
N MET A 165 5.25 -13.37 -26.65
CA MET A 165 3.90 -13.50 -27.17
C MET A 165 3.21 -14.68 -26.46
N ALA A 166 2.14 -14.36 -25.72
CA ALA A 166 1.34 -15.34 -25.00
C ALA A 166 0.62 -16.30 -25.98
N PRO A 167 0.32 -17.55 -25.55
CA PRO A 167 -0.47 -18.48 -26.35
C PRO A 167 -1.91 -17.95 -26.48
N LEU A 168 -2.33 -17.66 -27.72
CA LEU A 168 -3.65 -17.13 -28.02
C LEU A 168 -4.32 -17.99 -29.09
N THR A 169 -5.25 -18.88 -28.69
CA THR A 169 -6.02 -19.71 -29.62
C THR A 169 -6.75 -18.86 -30.65
N ARG A 170 -6.51 -19.11 -31.95
CA ARG A 170 -7.10 -18.32 -33.03
C ARG A 170 -8.19 -19.06 -33.80
N MET A 171 -8.27 -20.38 -33.67
CA MET A 171 -9.22 -21.23 -34.41
C MET A 171 -9.13 -21.01 -35.93
N ARG A 172 -7.90 -20.91 -36.47
CA ARG A 172 -7.63 -20.62 -37.89
C ARG A 172 -6.94 -21.74 -38.66
N ALA A 173 -6.68 -22.88 -38.01
CA ALA A 173 -6.22 -24.08 -38.70
C ALA A 173 -7.29 -24.59 -39.68
N GLN A 174 -6.89 -25.38 -40.68
CA GLN A 174 -7.87 -25.97 -41.61
C GLN A 174 -8.87 -26.83 -40.84
N SER A 175 -10.16 -26.70 -41.19
CA SER A 175 -11.25 -27.31 -40.42
C SER A 175 -11.31 -28.83 -40.50
N HIS A 176 -10.70 -29.43 -41.52
CA HIS A 176 -10.82 -30.86 -41.81
C HIS A 176 -9.68 -31.72 -41.25
N ASP A 177 -8.47 -31.20 -41.19
CA ASP A 177 -7.25 -31.91 -40.77
C ASP A 177 -6.47 -31.17 -39.67
N HIS A 178 -6.93 -29.97 -39.27
CA HIS A 178 -6.30 -29.11 -38.26
C HIS A 178 -4.85 -28.72 -38.59
N VAL A 179 -4.48 -28.78 -39.88
CA VAL A 179 -3.13 -28.42 -40.32
C VAL A 179 -2.97 -26.89 -40.37
N PRO A 180 -1.85 -26.35 -39.82
CA PRO A 180 -1.55 -24.93 -39.94
C PRO A 180 -1.37 -24.45 -41.38
N THR A 181 -1.90 -23.26 -41.70
CA THR A 181 -1.87 -22.69 -43.06
C THR A 181 -0.81 -21.60 -43.23
N ALA A 182 -0.60 -21.17 -44.48
CA ALA A 182 0.23 -20.00 -44.81
C ALA A 182 -0.18 -18.74 -44.03
N LEU A 183 -1.49 -18.56 -43.77
CA LEU A 183 -2.00 -17.43 -42.98
C LEU A 183 -1.47 -17.43 -41.54
N GLN A 184 -1.35 -18.61 -40.92
CA GLN A 184 -0.77 -18.72 -39.58
C GLN A 184 0.74 -18.44 -39.60
N ALA A 185 1.44 -18.89 -40.64
CA ALA A 185 2.86 -18.58 -40.81
C ALA A 185 3.11 -17.06 -40.96
N GLU A 186 2.33 -16.38 -41.81
CA GLU A 186 2.38 -14.92 -41.96
C GLU A 186 2.05 -14.20 -40.65
N TYR A 187 1.05 -14.69 -39.91
CA TYR A 187 0.67 -14.12 -38.62
C TYR A 187 1.79 -14.20 -37.59
N TYR A 188 2.45 -15.36 -37.42
CA TYR A 188 3.54 -15.52 -36.45
C TYR A 188 4.85 -14.85 -36.91
N ALA A 189 4.99 -14.53 -38.20
CA ALA A 189 6.13 -13.73 -38.69
C ALA A 189 6.04 -12.24 -38.29
N GLN A 190 4.84 -11.70 -38.09
CA GLN A 190 4.65 -10.29 -37.75
C GLN A 190 5.27 -9.89 -36.39
N PRO A 191 5.07 -10.65 -35.29
CA PRO A 191 5.68 -10.36 -33.99
C PRO A 191 7.08 -10.96 -33.84
N ALA A 192 7.82 -11.21 -34.92
CA ALA A 192 9.16 -11.81 -34.87
C ALA A 192 10.21 -10.98 -34.09
N SER A 193 9.87 -9.73 -33.71
CA SER A 193 10.68 -8.90 -32.81
C SER A 193 10.51 -9.26 -31.32
N ALA A 194 9.50 -10.05 -30.96
CA ALA A 194 9.38 -10.62 -29.62
C ALA A 194 10.53 -11.59 -29.35
N GLY A 195 11.03 -11.62 -28.11
CA GLY A 195 12.09 -12.53 -27.73
C GLY A 195 11.69 -14.00 -27.84
N LEU A 196 10.44 -14.33 -27.50
CA LEU A 196 9.88 -15.68 -27.62
C LEU A 196 8.41 -15.63 -28.05
N ILE A 197 8.01 -16.55 -28.93
CA ILE A 197 6.61 -16.78 -29.30
C ILE A 197 6.18 -18.13 -28.75
N ILE A 198 5.12 -18.13 -27.94
CA ILE A 198 4.41 -19.35 -27.55
C ILE A 198 3.20 -19.47 -28.46
N VAL A 199 3.20 -20.50 -29.30
CA VAL A 199 2.11 -20.74 -30.27
C VAL A 199 0.79 -21.05 -29.57
N GLU A 200 -0.31 -20.97 -30.32
CA GLU A 200 -1.62 -21.39 -29.84
C GLU A 200 -1.64 -22.85 -29.33
N ALA A 201 -2.57 -23.13 -28.42
CA ALA A 201 -2.77 -24.48 -27.90
C ALA A 201 -3.05 -25.44 -29.08
N THR A 202 -2.18 -26.43 -29.23
CA THR A 202 -2.23 -27.41 -30.31
C THR A 202 -2.54 -28.78 -29.71
N ALA A 203 -3.64 -29.39 -30.13
CA ALA A 203 -4.06 -30.70 -29.63
C ALA A 203 -3.04 -31.78 -30.03
N ILE A 204 -2.70 -32.66 -29.08
CA ILE A 204 -1.76 -33.77 -29.32
C ILE A 204 -2.45 -35.03 -29.85
N SER A 205 -3.78 -35.09 -29.78
CA SER A 205 -4.61 -36.19 -30.26
C SER A 205 -6.01 -35.69 -30.65
N PRO A 206 -6.80 -36.46 -31.43
CA PRO A 206 -8.15 -36.09 -31.81
C PRO A 206 -9.10 -35.83 -30.64
N GLU A 207 -8.91 -36.51 -29.52
CA GLU A 207 -9.71 -36.34 -28.30
C GLU A 207 -9.38 -35.04 -27.54
N GLY A 208 -8.25 -34.40 -27.88
CA GLY A 208 -7.83 -33.13 -27.30
C GLY A 208 -8.50 -31.90 -27.94
N PHE A 209 -9.30 -32.09 -29.00
CA PHE A 209 -10.14 -31.04 -29.55
C PHE A 209 -11.43 -30.97 -28.71
N GLY A 210 -11.66 -29.82 -28.06
CA GLY A 210 -12.85 -29.56 -27.23
C GLY A 210 -14.10 -29.18 -28.01
#